data_AF-A0A961JLU0-F1
#
_entry.id   AF-A0A961JLU0-F1
#
_cell.length_a   1.000
_cell.length_b   1.000
_cell.length_c   1.000
_cell.angle_alpha   90.00
_cell.angle_beta   90.00
_cell.angle_gamma   90.00
#
_symmetry.space_group_name_H-M   'P 1'
#
loop_
_entity.id
_entity.type
_entity.pdbx_description
1 polymer ?
#
loop_
_entity_poly.entity_id
_entity_poly.type
_entity_poly.pdbx_seq_one_letter_code
_entity_poly.pdbx_strand_id
1 'polypeptide(L)' 'NMIRATMDGLKKEQSPRSVAQRRGKKVSDILPKRDEAPAEAEA' A
#
# COMPACT_ATOMS: atom_id res chain seq x y z
N ASN A 1 -19.16 -14.10 -8.47
CA ASN A 1 -19.11 -14.13 -6.99
C ASN A 1 -18.16 -13.06 -6.46
N MET A 2 -18.69 -11.99 -5.87
CA MET A 2 -17.92 -10.86 -5.35
C MET A 2 -16.93 -11.25 -4.23
N ILE A 3 -17.32 -12.12 -3.30
CA ILE A 3 -16.46 -12.53 -2.16
C ILE A 3 -15.13 -13.11 -2.65
N ARG A 4 -15.15 -13.93 -3.71
CA ARG A 4 -13.94 -14.49 -4.30
C ARG A 4 -13.06 -13.41 -4.92
N ALA A 5 -13.68 -12.45 -5.63
CA ALA A 5 -12.97 -11.33 -6.23
C ALA A 5 -12.29 -10.45 -5.18
N THR A 6 -12.94 -10.20 -4.04
CA THR A 6 -12.35 -9.46 -2.91
C THR A 6 -11.13 -10.19 -2.35
N MET A 7 -11.25 -11.50 -2.10
CA MET A 7 -10.14 -12.31 -1.57
C MET A 7 -8.95 -12.37 -2.54
N ASP A 8 -9.21 -12.46 -3.84
CA ASP A 8 -8.17 -12.42 -4.86
C ASP A 8 -7.55 -11.02 -5.00
N GLY A 9 -8.29 -9.95 -4.68
CA GLY A 9 -7.78 -8.59 -4.54
C GLY A 9 -6.77 -8.45 -3.40
N LEU A 10 -7.14 -8.91 -2.20
CA LEU A 10 -6.27 -8.86 -1.01
C LEU A 10 -4.94 -9.60 -1.22
N LYS A 11 -4.96 -10.72 -1.95
CA LYS A 11 -3.72 -11.47 -2.28
C LYS A 11 -2.77 -10.71 -3.20
N LYS A 12 -3.27 -9.76 -4.00
CA LYS A 12 -2.48 -8.96 -4.93
C LYS A 12 -1.88 -7.71 -4.28
N GLU A 13 -2.27 -7.41 -3.05
CA GLU A 13 -1.70 -6.30 -2.29
C GLU A 13 -0.23 -6.58 -1.98
N GLN A 14 0.63 -5.61 -2.29
CA GLN A 14 2.06 -5.73 -2.03
C GLN A 14 2.41 -4.90 -0.80
N SER A 15 3.10 -5.53 0.17
CA SER A 15 3.53 -4.80 1.36
C SER A 15 4.56 -3.73 1.00
N PRO A 16 4.53 -2.53 1.61
CA PRO A 16 5.51 -1.48 1.37
C PRO A 16 6.95 -1.97 1.56
N ARG A 17 7.19 -2.83 2.56
CA ARG A 17 8.49 -3.47 2.79
C ARG A 17 8.97 -4.27 1.57
N SER A 18 8.10 -5.10 0.99
CA SER A 18 8.44 -5.90 -0.20
C SER A 18 8.75 -5.03 -1.42
N VAL A 19 8.02 -3.93 -1.59
CA VAL A 19 8.22 -2.96 -2.67
C VAL A 19 9.54 -2.22 -2.50
N ALA A 20 9.84 -1.77 -1.29
CA ALA A 20 11.09 -1.08 -0.95
C ALA A 20 12.31 -1.97 -1.25
N GLN A 21 12.26 -3.23 -0.81
CA GLN A 21 13.31 -4.22 -1.06
C GLN A 21 13.52 -4.47 -2.56
N ARG A 22 12.44 -4.66 -3.33
CA ARG A 22 12.52 -4.85 -4.79
C ARG A 22 13.10 -3.63 -5.52
N ARG A 23 12.80 -2.43 -5.01
CA ARG A 23 13.27 -1.15 -5.57
C ARG A 23 14.65 -0.73 -5.06
N GLY A 24 15.26 -1.46 -4.11
CA GLY A 24 16.52 -1.07 -3.47
C GLY A 24 16.45 0.25 -2.69
N LYS A 25 15.25 0.64 -2.22
CA LYS A 25 14.99 1.90 -1.50
C LYS A 25 14.60 1.61 -0.05
N LYS A 26 14.68 2.61 0.83
CA LYS A 26 14.11 2.48 2.18
C LYS A 26 12.60 2.62 2.13
N VAL A 27 11.91 2.00 3.09
CA VAL A 27 10.45 2.13 3.23
C VAL A 27 10.03 3.60 3.40
N SER A 28 10.86 4.39 4.09
CA SER A 28 10.70 5.84 4.24
C SER A 28 10.68 6.61 2.92
N ASP A 29 11.33 6.08 1.88
CA ASP A 29 11.53 6.79 0.61
C ASP A 29 10.46 6.45 -0.43
N ILE A 30 9.62 5.44 -0.15
CA ILE A 30 8.52 5.00 -1.03
C ILE A 30 7.13 5.38 -0.50
N LEU A 31 7.05 5.80 0.76
CA LEU A 31 5.82 6.28 1.38
C LEU A 31 5.75 7.81 1.23
N PRO A 32 4.57 8.38 0.95
CA PRO A 32 4.39 9.83 1.00
C PRO A 32 4.71 10.33 2.41
N LYS A 33 5.43 11.44 2.50
CA LYS A 33 5.64 12.13 3.78
C LYS A 33 4.26 12.59 4.26
N ARG A 34 3.92 12.29 5.52
CA ARG A 34 2.61 12.60 6.13
C ARG A 34 2.28 14.09 6.18
N ASP A 35 3.20 14.95 5.76
CA ASP A 35 3.01 16.41 5.68
C ASP A 35 2.18 16.85 4.46
N GLU A 36 2.01 16.00 3.43
CA GLU A 36 1.31 16.37 2.18
C GLU A 36 0.05 15.55 1.86
N ALA A 37 -0.37 14.63 2.73
CA ALA A 37 -1.61 13.88 2.52
C ALA A 37 -2.77 14.55 3.29
N PRO A 38 -3.83 15.05 2.63
CA PRO A 38 -5.04 15.46 3.33
C PRO A 38 -5.57 14.26 4.10
N ALA A 39 -5.83 14.46 5.39
CA ALA A 39 -6.44 13.46 6.25
C ALA A 39 -7.92 13.28 5.87
N GLU A 40 -8.19 12.62 4.74
CA GLU A 40 -9.51 12.03 4.48
C GLU A 40 -9.48 10.57 4.92
N ALA A 41 -9.68 10.41 6.23
CA ALA A 41 -10.32 9.23 6.78
C ALA A 41 -11.69 9.69 7.30
N GLU A 42 -12.63 9.91 6.37
CA GLU A 42 -14.06 9.90 6.68
C GLU A 42 -14.69 8.68 6.00
N ALA A 43 -14.93 7.64 6.81
CA ALA A 43 -16.06 6.71 6.74
C ALA A 43 -16.06 5.84 8.01
#